data_AF-A0AAV5FQH1-F1
#
_entry.id   AF-A0AAV5FQH1-F1
#
_cell.length_a   1.000
_cell.length_b   1.000
_cell.length_c   1.000
_cell.angle_alpha   90.00
_cell.angle_beta   90.00
_cell.angle_gamma   90.00
#
_symmetry.space_group_name_H-M   'P 1'
#
loop_
_entity.id
_entity.type
_entity.pdbx_description
1 polymer ?
#
loop_
_entity_poly.entity_id
_entity_poly.type
_entity_poly.pdbx_seq_one_letter_code
_entity_poly.pdbx_strand_id
1 'polypeptide(L)'
;MRCIIWWAVLLLAAASLVGVRADRLPSSALPLRDLDRFALVPIDSLAGGGGDGDGGSSVDFPCQTYSATSKSCEELNGSGSFNTTCVISSSSSLDGDLCVYSTGSVEIQSHVKIICPVRGCYITFNVSGSIRIGEHVEIIAGSVGLDAANVSLGLHSTINTTALAGEPPPQTSGTPHSLEGAGGGHGGRGASCKVSNDTNWGGDVYAWSTLDSPWSYGSMGGSMLADQFGGYGGGRIMLRASEFLYVDGQVLAEGGVGSLKGGGGSGGSIIIHAFKLYGNGTISAAGGNGWGGGGGGRISLDCYSIQQDLEITVHGGQSFGCAQNAGAAGTIYDSSLQTLKVTGQIRLLSKSSICFGLSENPISEFELVAEELLMSDAVIKVYGAFRMYVKVLLMWDSKIQIDGGAKDVVLSSMLEARNLVVLRHGSVISSNADLGVYGQGRLNLSGPGDGIKARRLFLSLFYNIEVGPGSLVQAPLNEAVQSSLDALSRCNSKTCPSELITPPDDCHVNSSLSYTLQVRIIYYDVIFF
;
A
#
# COMPACT_ATOMS: atom_id res chain seq x y z
N MET A 1 -29.64 -11.07 52.41
CA MET A 1 -30.92 -11.79 52.20
C MET A 1 -30.83 -12.36 50.78
N ARG A 2 -30.62 -13.67 50.58
CA ARG A 2 -31.66 -14.70 50.32
C ARG A 2 -32.72 -14.23 49.29
N CYS A 3 -32.97 -14.89 48.16
CA CYS A 3 -32.57 -16.25 47.71
C CYS A 3 -32.35 -16.38 46.18
N ILE A 4 -31.59 -17.41 45.82
CA ILE A 4 -31.43 -18.00 44.47
C ILE A 4 -32.55 -19.06 44.26
N ILE A 5 -32.68 -19.59 43.01
CA ILE A 5 -33.30 -20.87 42.54
C ILE A 5 -34.27 -20.53 41.37
N TRP A 6 -33.94 -20.64 40.07
CA TRP A 6 -33.48 -21.79 39.26
C TRP A 6 -34.47 -22.98 39.25
N TRP A 7 -35.17 -23.21 38.14
CA TRP A 7 -35.59 -24.55 37.71
C TRP A 7 -35.63 -24.62 36.17
N ALA A 8 -35.13 -25.74 35.64
CA ALA A 8 -35.20 -26.14 34.24
C ALA A 8 -35.88 -27.53 34.17
N VAL A 9 -35.71 -28.24 33.04
CA VAL A 9 -35.82 -29.71 32.87
C VAL A 9 -37.19 -30.28 32.42
N LEU A 10 -37.25 -30.67 31.11
CA LEU A 10 -37.77 -31.93 30.51
C LEU A 10 -39.24 -32.36 30.82
N LEU A 11 -39.97 -33.30 30.21
CA LEU A 11 -40.04 -34.16 28.99
C LEU A 11 -41.57 -34.50 28.82
N LEU A 12 -42.14 -35.28 27.88
CA LEU A 12 -41.68 -36.17 26.80
C LEU A 12 -42.73 -36.15 25.64
N ALA A 13 -42.74 -37.17 24.80
CA ALA A 13 -43.58 -37.39 23.60
C ALA A 13 -44.81 -38.29 23.82
N ALA A 14 -45.74 -38.29 22.85
CA ALA A 14 -46.59 -39.43 22.48
C ALA A 14 -46.98 -39.33 20.99
N ALA A 15 -47.22 -40.46 20.31
CA ALA A 15 -47.42 -40.54 18.86
C ALA A 15 -48.59 -41.45 18.44
N SER A 16 -49.09 -41.25 17.21
CA SER A 16 -50.01 -42.15 16.47
C SER A 16 -49.80 -41.91 14.96
N LEU A 17 -49.34 -42.86 14.12
CA LEU A 17 -50.02 -44.08 13.61
C LEU A 17 -51.34 -43.73 12.87
N VAL A 18 -51.63 -44.12 11.62
CA VAL A 18 -51.10 -45.17 10.69
C VAL A 18 -51.21 -44.70 9.22
N GLY A 19 -50.36 -45.20 8.30
CA GLY A 19 -50.60 -45.10 6.85
C GLY A 19 -49.51 -45.75 5.97
N VAL A 20 -49.73 -46.98 5.49
CA VAL A 20 -48.70 -47.83 4.82
C VAL A 20 -48.85 -47.85 3.29
N ARG A 21 -47.77 -47.54 2.56
CA ARG A 21 -47.15 -48.47 1.57
C ARG A 21 -45.79 -47.97 1.08
N ALA A 22 -44.85 -48.91 0.92
CA ALA A 22 -43.53 -48.68 0.33
C ALA A 22 -43.34 -49.58 -0.89
N ASP A 23 -42.60 -49.12 -1.89
CA ASP A 23 -41.93 -49.99 -2.86
C ASP A 23 -40.70 -49.28 -3.48
N ARG A 24 -39.54 -49.94 -3.37
CA ARG A 24 -38.34 -49.91 -4.25
C ARG A 24 -37.51 -48.62 -4.41
N LEU A 25 -36.35 -48.66 -3.75
CA LEU A 25 -35.04 -48.16 -4.22
C LEU A 25 -34.61 -48.89 -5.52
N PRO A 26 -33.76 -48.28 -6.40
CA PRO A 26 -32.32 -48.22 -6.12
C PRO A 26 -31.58 -46.93 -6.55
N SER A 27 -30.31 -46.92 -6.15
CA SER A 27 -29.25 -45.93 -6.36
C SER A 27 -29.00 -45.44 -7.80
N SER A 28 -28.75 -44.14 -7.93
CA SER A 28 -27.75 -43.60 -8.86
C SER A 28 -27.23 -42.25 -8.36
N ALA A 29 -25.90 -42.11 -8.22
CA ALA A 29 -25.24 -40.81 -8.09
C ALA A 29 -25.08 -40.15 -9.48
N LEU A 30 -25.02 -38.82 -9.54
CA LEU A 30 -24.39 -37.95 -10.57
C LEU A 30 -24.57 -36.47 -10.11
N PRO A 31 -23.80 -35.48 -10.61
CA PRO A 31 -22.91 -34.73 -9.72
C PRO A 31 -23.18 -33.22 -9.65
N LEU A 32 -22.36 -32.53 -8.85
CA LEU A 32 -22.20 -31.08 -8.89
C LEU A 32 -21.93 -30.61 -10.32
N ARG A 33 -22.53 -29.47 -10.71
CA ARG A 33 -22.27 -28.82 -11.99
C ARG A 33 -21.11 -27.85 -11.87
N ASP A 34 -20.19 -27.94 -12.82
CA ASP A 34 -19.06 -27.03 -12.98
C ASP A 34 -19.50 -25.57 -13.11
N LEU A 35 -18.71 -24.68 -12.52
CA LEU A 35 -18.83 -23.22 -12.67
C LEU A 35 -17.54 -22.63 -13.28
N ASP A 36 -16.89 -23.41 -14.15
CA ASP A 36 -15.75 -22.97 -14.97
C ASP A 36 -16.21 -22.60 -16.38
N ARG A 37 -16.36 -21.30 -16.66
CA ARG A 37 -16.54 -20.81 -18.03
C ARG A 37 -16.13 -19.35 -18.29
N PHE A 38 -14.87 -19.02 -17.99
CA PHE A 38 -14.15 -17.95 -18.70
C PHE A 38 -12.92 -18.56 -19.39
N ALA A 39 -13.15 -19.16 -20.56
CA ALA A 39 -12.07 -19.62 -21.42
C ALA A 39 -11.45 -18.44 -22.16
N LEU A 40 -10.21 -18.09 -21.82
CA LEU A 40 -9.40 -17.18 -22.62
C LEU A 40 -9.00 -17.87 -23.92
N VAL A 41 -9.18 -17.17 -25.04
CA VAL A 41 -8.82 -17.67 -26.38
C VAL A 41 -7.32 -17.46 -26.61
N PRO A 42 -6.53 -18.51 -26.95
CA PRO A 42 -5.14 -18.32 -27.35
C PRO A 42 -5.07 -17.72 -28.75
N ILE A 43 -4.25 -16.68 -28.92
CA ILE A 43 -3.93 -16.11 -30.22
C ILE A 43 -2.54 -16.62 -30.62
N ASP A 44 -2.49 -17.59 -31.52
CA ASP A 44 -1.24 -18.02 -32.15
C ASP A 44 -0.79 -17.03 -33.23
N SER A 45 0.44 -16.56 -33.06
CA SER A 45 1.39 -16.05 -34.06
C SER A 45 0.89 -15.65 -35.47
N LEU A 46 0.94 -14.35 -35.76
CA LEU A 46 1.39 -13.82 -37.05
C LEU A 46 2.32 -12.62 -36.80
N ALA A 47 3.48 -12.59 -37.46
CA ALA A 47 4.62 -11.75 -37.09
C ALA A 47 4.54 -10.30 -37.60
N GLY A 48 5.12 -9.33 -36.87
CA GLY A 48 5.03 -7.91 -37.29
C GLY A 48 5.80 -6.78 -36.57
N GLY A 49 6.79 -7.04 -35.69
CA GLY A 49 7.84 -6.05 -35.32
C GLY A 49 7.60 -5.02 -34.19
N GLY A 50 8.53 -5.02 -33.20
CA GLY A 50 8.65 -4.05 -32.08
C GLY A 50 7.64 -4.27 -30.94
N GLY A 51 8.00 -4.49 -29.67
CA GLY A 51 9.20 -4.05 -28.94
C GLY A 51 8.95 -2.60 -28.46
N ASP A 52 8.62 -2.30 -27.20
CA ASP A 52 8.85 -3.04 -25.95
C ASP A 52 7.59 -3.23 -25.09
N GLY A 53 7.70 -4.07 -24.06
CA GLY A 53 6.71 -4.18 -22.99
C GLY A 53 7.38 -4.40 -21.63
N ASP A 54 6.84 -3.74 -20.61
CA ASP A 54 7.08 -3.95 -19.17
C ASP A 54 5.81 -3.42 -18.46
N GLY A 55 5.36 -3.91 -17.31
CA GLY A 55 6.04 -4.81 -16.37
C GLY A 55 6.14 -4.22 -14.96
N GLY A 56 5.05 -3.62 -14.46
CA GLY A 56 5.04 -2.85 -13.21
C GLY A 56 5.35 -1.38 -13.48
N SER A 57 4.30 -0.56 -13.65
CA SER A 57 4.44 0.85 -13.97
C SER A 57 4.83 1.68 -12.74
N SER A 58 6.12 1.70 -12.40
CA SER A 58 6.68 2.88 -11.74
C SER A 58 6.47 4.08 -12.66
N VAL A 59 5.58 4.99 -12.28
CA VAL A 59 5.36 6.23 -13.04
C VAL A 59 6.61 7.09 -12.93
N ASP A 60 7.47 7.00 -13.95
CA ASP A 60 8.66 7.84 -14.05
C ASP A 60 8.30 9.32 -14.16
N PHE A 61 9.10 10.18 -13.54
CA PHE A 61 8.96 11.63 -13.66
C PHE A 61 9.14 12.08 -15.12
N PRO A 62 8.08 12.59 -15.79
CA PRO A 62 8.13 12.83 -17.22
C PRO A 62 8.76 14.21 -17.52
N CYS A 63 10.09 14.28 -17.44
CA CYS A 63 10.89 15.40 -17.97
C CYS A 63 11.64 15.04 -19.27
N GLN A 64 11.33 13.89 -19.88
CA GLN A 64 12.03 13.42 -21.10
C GLN A 64 11.47 13.99 -22.42
N THR A 65 10.49 14.89 -22.39
CA THR A 65 9.96 15.52 -23.61
C THR A 65 10.76 16.78 -23.97
N TYR A 66 11.01 16.97 -25.28
CA TYR A 66 12.03 17.85 -25.90
C TYR A 66 12.00 19.37 -25.62
N SER A 67 11.32 19.86 -24.57
CA SER A 67 11.26 21.29 -24.21
C SER A 67 11.63 21.61 -22.75
N ALA A 68 12.04 20.63 -21.94
CA ALA A 68 12.44 20.85 -20.56
C ALA A 68 13.74 21.70 -20.48
N THR A 69 13.67 22.89 -19.89
CA THR A 69 14.86 23.71 -19.64
C THR A 69 15.45 23.37 -18.28
N SER A 70 16.60 22.69 -18.26
CA SER A 70 17.37 22.48 -17.03
C SER A 70 18.00 23.80 -16.58
N LYS A 71 17.33 24.52 -15.67
CA LYS A 71 17.86 25.75 -15.07
C LYS A 71 18.86 25.43 -13.96
N SER A 72 19.87 26.27 -13.81
CA SER A 72 20.77 26.30 -12.66
C SER A 72 20.10 26.93 -11.43
N CYS A 73 20.73 26.78 -10.26
CA CYS A 73 20.22 27.38 -9.02
C CYS A 73 20.15 28.92 -9.11
N GLU A 74 21.15 29.53 -9.74
CA GLU A 74 21.25 30.97 -9.95
C GLU A 74 20.16 31.49 -10.90
N GLU A 75 19.79 30.72 -11.93
CA GLU A 75 18.68 31.02 -12.85
C GLU A 75 17.27 30.86 -12.23
N LEU A 76 17.18 30.28 -11.03
CA LEU A 76 15.97 30.30 -10.19
C LEU A 76 16.02 31.39 -9.11
N ASN A 77 16.94 32.36 -9.22
CA ASN A 77 17.22 33.37 -8.20
C ASN A 77 17.63 32.75 -6.84
N GLY A 78 18.33 31.61 -6.88
CA GLY A 78 18.91 30.95 -5.71
C GLY A 78 20.43 31.12 -5.62
N SER A 79 20.98 30.73 -4.48
CA SER A 79 22.42 30.67 -4.22
C SER A 79 22.89 29.25 -3.96
N GLY A 80 24.06 28.89 -4.48
CA GLY A 80 24.64 27.55 -4.33
C GLY A 80 24.45 26.69 -5.58
N SER A 81 24.30 25.38 -5.41
CA SER A 81 24.22 24.43 -6.52
C SER A 81 23.33 23.24 -6.18
N PHE A 82 22.57 22.75 -7.16
CA PHE A 82 21.74 21.56 -7.00
C PHE A 82 22.54 20.30 -6.62
N ASN A 83 23.84 20.24 -6.90
CA ASN A 83 24.71 19.11 -6.51
C ASN A 83 25.20 19.18 -5.05
N THR A 84 24.98 20.30 -4.35
CA THR A 84 25.33 20.47 -2.93
C THR A 84 24.10 20.92 -2.14
N THR A 85 23.85 22.23 -2.10
CA THR A 85 22.61 22.82 -1.61
C THR A 85 22.28 24.01 -2.49
N CYS A 86 21.06 24.04 -3.04
CA CYS A 86 20.50 25.22 -3.70
C CYS A 86 19.51 25.89 -2.76
N VAL A 87 19.77 27.16 -2.41
CA VAL A 87 18.88 27.97 -1.57
C VAL A 87 18.18 29.01 -2.43
N ILE A 88 16.91 28.78 -2.77
CA ILE A 88 16.06 29.69 -3.54
C ILE A 88 15.52 30.76 -2.59
N SER A 89 15.96 32.01 -2.77
CA SER A 89 15.69 33.13 -1.85
C SER A 89 14.76 34.19 -2.44
N SER A 90 14.34 34.04 -3.70
CA SER A 90 13.54 35.02 -4.43
C SER A 90 12.55 34.35 -5.36
N SER A 91 11.42 35.01 -5.59
CA SER A 91 10.36 34.48 -6.46
C SER A 91 10.81 34.39 -7.92
N SER A 92 10.27 33.42 -8.65
CA SER A 92 10.48 33.24 -10.09
C SER A 92 9.18 32.90 -10.81
N SER A 93 9.05 33.43 -12.04
CA SER A 93 8.04 33.01 -13.00
C SER A 93 8.74 32.22 -14.11
N LEU A 94 8.08 31.16 -14.57
CA LEU A 94 8.61 30.21 -15.55
C LEU A 94 7.73 30.21 -16.79
N ASP A 95 8.37 30.19 -17.95
CA ASP A 95 7.71 30.28 -19.26
C ASP A 95 7.37 28.88 -19.83
N GLY A 96 7.80 27.83 -19.14
CA GLY A 96 7.74 26.42 -19.52
C GLY A 96 8.41 25.54 -18.45
N ASP A 97 8.63 24.28 -18.78
CA ASP A 97 8.98 23.23 -17.81
C ASP A 97 10.33 23.45 -17.11
N LEU A 98 10.31 23.27 -15.79
CA LEU A 98 11.48 23.22 -14.91
C LEU A 98 11.70 21.79 -14.44
N CYS A 99 12.86 21.23 -14.77
CA CYS A 99 13.26 19.89 -14.38
C CYS A 99 14.67 19.91 -13.79
N VAL A 100 14.79 19.54 -12.52
CA VAL A 100 16.03 19.47 -11.76
C VAL A 100 16.28 18.03 -11.35
N TYR A 101 17.43 17.49 -11.75
CA TYR A 101 17.92 16.17 -11.36
C TYR A 101 19.33 16.33 -10.77
N SER A 102 19.53 15.98 -9.50
CA SER A 102 20.82 16.20 -8.83
C SER A 102 21.04 15.33 -7.59
N THR A 103 22.21 15.46 -6.96
CA THR A 103 22.60 14.71 -5.75
C THR A 103 22.56 15.52 -4.45
N GLY A 104 22.23 16.81 -4.53
CA GLY A 104 22.24 17.73 -3.38
C GLY A 104 20.88 17.89 -2.69
N SER A 105 20.68 19.05 -2.06
CA SER A 105 19.42 19.46 -1.43
C SER A 105 18.88 20.76 -2.03
N VAL A 106 17.58 20.99 -1.89
CA VAL A 106 16.89 22.23 -2.29
C VAL A 106 16.20 22.83 -1.06
N GLU A 107 16.45 24.10 -0.79
CA GLU A 107 15.78 24.88 0.23
C GLU A 107 15.11 26.08 -0.43
N ILE A 108 13.78 26.19 -0.28
CA ILE A 108 12.99 27.32 -0.75
C ILE A 108 12.65 28.16 0.47
N GLN A 109 13.20 29.36 0.55
CA GLN A 109 13.01 30.24 1.70
C GLN A 109 11.57 30.75 1.81
N SER A 110 11.18 31.14 3.02
CA SER A 110 9.82 31.63 3.30
C SER A 110 9.42 32.80 2.40
N HIS A 111 8.13 32.88 2.04
CA HIS A 111 7.54 33.89 1.15
C HIS A 111 8.02 33.89 -0.32
N VAL A 112 8.73 32.85 -0.78
CA VAL A 112 9.08 32.67 -2.19
C VAL A 112 7.90 32.11 -3.00
N LYS A 113 7.75 32.56 -4.25
CA LYS A 113 6.80 31.99 -5.22
C LYS A 113 7.54 31.43 -6.44
N ILE A 114 7.25 30.20 -6.83
CA ILE A 114 7.74 29.59 -8.08
C ILE A 114 6.51 29.25 -8.93
N ILE A 115 6.30 29.97 -10.02
CA ILE A 115 5.05 29.93 -10.79
C ILE A 115 5.32 29.57 -12.24
N CYS A 116 4.72 28.50 -12.74
CA CYS A 116 4.54 28.25 -14.16
C CYS A 116 3.04 28.38 -14.51
N PRO A 117 2.59 29.47 -15.15
CA PRO A 117 1.18 29.70 -15.47
C PRO A 117 0.69 28.90 -16.69
N VAL A 118 1.59 28.19 -17.39
CA VAL A 118 1.27 27.37 -18.55
C VAL A 118 0.56 26.09 -18.08
N ARG A 119 -0.60 25.79 -18.69
CA ARG A 119 -1.38 24.59 -18.36
C ARG A 119 -0.59 23.33 -18.68
N GLY A 120 -0.62 22.38 -17.74
CA GLY A 120 0.14 21.14 -17.84
C GLY A 120 1.67 21.30 -17.72
N CYS A 121 2.18 22.49 -17.42
CA CYS A 121 3.62 22.73 -17.20
C CYS A 121 4.15 21.96 -15.98
N TYR A 122 5.38 21.46 -16.07
CA TYR A 122 6.05 20.70 -15.02
C TYR A 122 7.00 21.55 -14.18
N ILE A 123 6.93 21.38 -12.86
CA ILE A 123 7.99 21.76 -11.92
C ILE A 123 8.41 20.50 -11.17
N THR A 124 9.59 19.97 -11.51
CA THR A 124 10.14 18.75 -10.93
C THR A 124 11.48 19.00 -10.25
N PHE A 125 11.58 18.62 -8.97
CA PHE A 125 12.82 18.53 -8.21
C PHE A 125 13.05 17.08 -7.79
N ASN A 126 14.04 16.43 -8.40
CA ASN A 126 14.50 15.09 -8.06
C ASN A 126 15.93 15.19 -7.53
N VAL A 127 16.11 15.07 -6.22
CA VAL A 127 17.40 15.32 -5.54
C VAL A 127 17.65 14.30 -4.44
N SER A 128 18.83 13.65 -4.40
CA SER A 128 19.05 12.58 -3.40
C SER A 128 19.14 13.04 -1.93
N GLY A 129 19.25 14.36 -1.68
CA GLY A 129 19.27 14.95 -0.34
C GLY A 129 17.88 15.25 0.21
N SER A 130 17.63 16.51 0.57
CA SER A 130 16.33 16.96 1.12
C SER A 130 15.74 18.13 0.34
N ILE A 131 14.41 18.18 0.27
CA ILE A 131 13.63 19.31 -0.24
C ILE A 131 12.93 19.96 0.95
N ARG A 132 13.28 21.22 1.22
CA ARG A 132 12.74 22.03 2.31
C ARG A 132 11.98 23.21 1.75
N ILE A 133 10.67 23.25 1.97
CA ILE A 133 9.79 24.34 1.58
C ILE A 133 9.44 25.13 2.83
N GLY A 134 9.94 26.36 2.90
CA GLY A 134 9.71 27.29 4.01
C GLY A 134 8.26 27.75 4.13
N GLU A 135 7.99 28.58 5.13
CA GLU A 135 6.65 29.08 5.43
C GLU A 135 6.14 30.02 4.34
N HIS A 136 4.82 30.02 4.08
CA HIS A 136 4.19 30.91 3.09
C HIS A 136 4.79 30.85 1.66
N VAL A 137 5.43 29.75 1.28
CA VAL A 137 5.89 29.50 -0.10
C VAL A 137 4.74 29.09 -1.00
N GLU A 138 4.72 29.54 -2.26
CA GLU A 138 3.75 29.08 -3.26
C GLU A 138 4.46 28.45 -4.46
N ILE A 139 4.24 27.16 -4.70
CA ILE A 139 4.67 26.47 -5.93
C ILE A 139 3.43 26.23 -6.79
N ILE A 140 3.38 26.84 -7.98
CA ILE A 140 2.19 26.83 -8.85
C ILE A 140 2.58 26.28 -10.22
N ALA A 141 1.96 25.17 -10.65
CA ALA A 141 2.20 24.56 -11.98
C ALA A 141 1.05 23.65 -12.42
N GLY A 142 1.10 23.10 -13.63
CA GLY A 142 0.18 22.04 -14.05
C GLY A 142 0.51 20.68 -13.45
N SER A 143 1.80 20.36 -13.31
CA SER A 143 2.31 19.19 -12.62
C SER A 143 3.45 19.58 -11.68
N VAL A 144 3.43 19.11 -10.43
CA VAL A 144 4.54 19.27 -9.48
C VAL A 144 5.07 17.90 -9.06
N GLY A 145 6.39 17.72 -9.15
CA GLY A 145 7.08 16.50 -8.75
C GLY A 145 8.20 16.77 -7.76
N LEU A 146 8.12 16.24 -6.55
CA LEU A 146 9.19 16.30 -5.55
C LEU A 146 9.64 14.88 -5.22
N ASP A 147 10.92 14.58 -5.40
CA ASP A 147 11.53 13.29 -5.07
C ASP A 147 12.84 13.52 -4.31
N ALA A 148 12.91 13.05 -3.08
CA ALA A 148 14.07 13.21 -2.22
C ALA A 148 14.14 12.15 -1.11
N ALA A 149 15.21 12.16 -0.31
CA ALA A 149 15.20 11.40 0.93
C ALA A 149 14.17 11.96 1.92
N ASN A 150 14.17 13.29 2.07
CA ASN A 150 13.31 14.02 3.00
C ASN A 150 12.62 15.19 2.32
N VAL A 151 11.29 15.27 2.43
CA VAL A 151 10.48 16.36 1.90
C VAL A 151 9.73 17.03 3.04
N SER A 152 9.75 18.36 3.09
CA SER A 152 9.07 19.14 4.14
C SER A 152 8.37 20.36 3.56
N LEU A 153 7.10 20.53 3.92
CA LEU A 153 6.21 21.61 3.51
C LEU A 153 5.76 22.38 4.76
N GLY A 154 6.34 23.56 4.98
CA GLY A 154 6.11 24.38 6.17
C GLY A 154 4.73 25.06 6.24
N LEU A 155 4.44 25.67 7.39
CA LEU A 155 3.16 26.32 7.65
C LEU A 155 2.78 27.36 6.58
N HIS A 156 1.50 27.35 6.18
CA HIS A 156 0.92 28.23 5.16
C HIS A 156 1.57 28.17 3.77
N SER A 157 2.50 27.26 3.52
CA SER A 157 3.02 27.03 2.17
C SER A 157 2.05 26.17 1.35
N THR A 158 2.06 26.33 0.04
CA THR A 158 1.08 25.71 -0.88
C THR A 158 1.78 25.14 -2.11
N ILE A 159 1.59 23.85 -2.38
CA ILE A 159 1.82 23.24 -3.70
C ILE A 159 0.47 23.24 -4.41
N ASN A 160 0.33 24.05 -5.45
CA ASN A 160 -0.95 24.33 -6.09
C ASN A 160 -0.94 23.99 -7.59
N THR A 161 -1.80 23.06 -7.97
CA THR A 161 -2.07 22.68 -9.36
C THR A 161 -3.54 22.84 -9.74
N THR A 162 -4.28 23.60 -8.93
CA THR A 162 -5.72 23.88 -9.10
C THR A 162 -6.00 24.52 -10.45
N ALA A 163 -6.94 23.95 -11.21
CA ALA A 163 -7.37 24.45 -12.51
C ALA A 163 -6.25 24.59 -13.59
N LEU A 164 -5.10 23.93 -13.38
CA LEU A 164 -3.92 23.99 -14.27
C LEU A 164 -3.66 22.70 -15.06
N ALA A 165 -4.66 21.81 -15.14
CA ALA A 165 -4.61 20.59 -15.96
C ALA A 165 -4.12 20.85 -17.39
N GLY A 166 -3.25 19.95 -17.88
CA GLY A 166 -3.04 19.74 -19.31
C GLY A 166 -4.16 18.87 -19.91
N GLU A 167 -3.93 18.34 -21.10
CA GLU A 167 -4.92 17.50 -21.78
C GLU A 167 -5.13 16.15 -21.04
N PRO A 168 -6.38 15.76 -20.71
CA PRO A 168 -6.70 14.45 -20.13
C PRO A 168 -6.60 13.33 -21.20
N PRO A 169 -6.56 12.04 -20.80
CA PRO A 169 -6.37 10.93 -21.73
C PRO A 169 -7.45 10.88 -22.84
N PRO A 170 -7.06 10.78 -24.14
CA PRO A 170 -7.97 11.03 -25.26
C PRO A 170 -9.08 9.99 -25.46
N GLN A 171 -8.96 8.79 -24.88
CA GLN A 171 -9.99 7.74 -24.99
C GLN A 171 -11.05 7.81 -23.88
N THR A 172 -10.84 8.61 -22.84
CA THR A 172 -11.66 8.58 -21.62
C THR A 172 -11.85 9.96 -20.99
N SER A 173 -11.63 11.04 -21.73
CA SER A 173 -11.70 12.39 -21.19
C SER A 173 -13.08 12.62 -20.56
N GLY A 174 -13.10 12.80 -19.24
CA GLY A 174 -14.31 13.10 -18.46
C GLY A 174 -14.92 14.47 -18.79
N THR A 175 -14.57 15.08 -19.93
CA THR A 175 -15.15 16.30 -20.46
C THR A 175 -16.52 15.98 -21.05
N PRO A 176 -17.63 16.55 -20.56
CA PRO A 176 -18.96 16.25 -21.08
C PRO A 176 -19.14 16.66 -22.55
N HIS A 177 -19.73 15.78 -23.36
CA HIS A 177 -19.98 16.06 -24.78
C HIS A 177 -21.16 17.03 -25.05
N SER A 178 -22.01 17.35 -24.07
CA SER A 178 -23.19 18.20 -24.26
C SER A 178 -22.99 19.65 -23.81
N LEU A 179 -23.62 20.59 -24.53
CA LEU A 179 -23.66 22.01 -24.18
C LEU A 179 -24.63 22.30 -23.02
N GLU A 180 -24.51 21.57 -21.92
CA GLU A 180 -25.45 21.58 -20.79
C GLU A 180 -24.80 22.00 -19.46
N GLY A 181 -23.58 22.55 -19.51
CA GLY A 181 -22.87 23.02 -18.33
C GLY A 181 -22.58 21.93 -17.29
N ALA A 182 -22.49 20.66 -17.71
CA ALA A 182 -22.21 19.53 -16.83
C ALA A 182 -20.75 19.58 -16.33
N GLY A 183 -20.49 19.07 -15.13
CA GLY A 183 -19.16 19.03 -14.54
C GLY A 183 -18.25 17.98 -15.18
N GLY A 184 -16.94 18.21 -15.14
CA GLY A 184 -15.92 17.24 -15.53
C GLY A 184 -15.87 16.04 -14.58
N GLY A 185 -15.46 14.88 -15.06
CA GLY A 185 -15.23 13.66 -14.26
C GLY A 185 -13.75 13.28 -14.20
N HIS A 186 -13.33 12.52 -13.19
CA HIS A 186 -12.00 11.89 -13.15
C HIS A 186 -11.97 10.73 -12.14
N GLY A 187 -11.83 11.04 -10.85
CA GLY A 187 -11.92 10.07 -9.76
C GLY A 187 -13.37 9.73 -9.42
N GLY A 188 -14.19 10.76 -9.35
CA GLY A 188 -15.65 10.73 -9.30
C GLY A 188 -16.26 11.27 -10.60
N ARG A 189 -17.55 10.98 -10.82
CA ARG A 189 -18.31 11.55 -11.94
C ARG A 189 -18.65 13.01 -11.69
N GLY A 190 -18.66 13.81 -12.75
CA GLY A 190 -19.24 15.15 -12.70
C GLY A 190 -20.77 15.10 -12.64
N ALA A 191 -21.40 16.17 -12.17
CA ALA A 191 -22.86 16.31 -12.17
C ALA A 191 -23.40 16.85 -13.50
N SER A 192 -24.67 16.57 -13.81
CA SER A 192 -25.40 17.25 -14.88
C SER A 192 -26.77 17.73 -14.37
N CYS A 193 -27.15 18.93 -14.79
CA CYS A 193 -28.41 19.58 -14.40
C CYS A 193 -29.41 19.66 -15.56
N LYS A 194 -29.37 18.67 -16.47
CA LYS A 194 -30.32 18.53 -17.58
C LYS A 194 -31.74 18.36 -17.03
N VAL A 195 -32.69 19.15 -17.54
CA VAL A 195 -34.06 19.31 -17.01
C VAL A 195 -35.00 18.12 -17.34
N SER A 196 -34.48 16.91 -17.57
CA SER A 196 -35.27 15.74 -17.96
C SER A 196 -34.75 14.44 -17.34
N ASN A 197 -35.48 13.95 -16.34
CA ASN A 197 -35.27 12.74 -15.52
C ASN A 197 -33.94 12.66 -14.73
N ASP A 198 -34.03 12.18 -13.50
CA ASP A 198 -33.04 12.35 -12.42
C ASP A 198 -31.78 11.46 -12.52
N THR A 199 -31.36 11.06 -13.73
CA THR A 199 -30.27 10.10 -13.95
C THR A 199 -29.18 10.62 -14.90
N ASN A 200 -29.02 11.93 -15.02
CA ASN A 200 -27.98 12.53 -15.87
C ASN A 200 -26.72 12.83 -15.05
N TRP A 201 -25.64 12.12 -15.33
CA TRP A 201 -24.28 12.47 -14.91
C TRP A 201 -23.58 13.32 -15.97
N GLY A 202 -22.56 14.06 -15.55
CA GLY A 202 -21.63 14.78 -16.42
C GLY A 202 -20.52 13.86 -16.89
N GLY A 203 -19.28 14.27 -16.65
CA GLY A 203 -18.09 13.49 -16.99
C GLY A 203 -18.01 12.14 -16.30
N ASP A 204 -17.59 11.12 -17.04
CA ASP A 204 -17.34 9.79 -16.46
C ASP A 204 -15.96 9.70 -15.78
N VAL A 205 -15.75 8.62 -15.03
CA VAL A 205 -14.48 8.33 -14.34
C VAL A 205 -13.47 7.65 -15.27
N TYR A 206 -12.18 7.92 -15.05
CA TYR A 206 -11.08 7.29 -15.80
C TYR A 206 -9.86 7.01 -14.93
N ALA A 207 -8.83 6.38 -15.50
CA ALA A 207 -7.64 5.89 -14.79
C ALA A 207 -7.94 4.85 -13.67
N TRP A 208 -8.94 3.97 -13.89
CA TRP A 208 -9.29 2.91 -12.93
C TRP A 208 -8.27 1.75 -12.91
N SER A 209 -7.57 1.50 -14.01
CA SER A 209 -6.51 0.50 -14.12
C SER A 209 -5.19 0.90 -13.46
N THR A 210 -5.11 2.12 -12.92
CA THR A 210 -3.93 2.72 -12.27
C THR A 210 -4.36 3.46 -10.99
N LEU A 211 -5.24 2.83 -10.20
CA LEU A 211 -5.74 3.40 -8.93
C LEU A 211 -4.63 3.55 -7.87
N ASP A 212 -3.68 2.63 -7.91
CA ASP A 212 -2.45 2.57 -7.13
C ASP A 212 -1.44 3.66 -7.53
N SER A 213 -1.39 4.03 -8.81
CA SER A 213 -0.48 5.07 -9.33
C SER A 213 -1.19 6.04 -10.31
N PRO A 214 -2.13 6.88 -9.81
CA PRO A 214 -2.92 7.75 -10.66
C PRO A 214 -2.07 8.93 -11.18
N TRP A 215 -1.83 9.00 -12.50
CA TRP A 215 -1.03 10.08 -13.12
C TRP A 215 -1.74 10.82 -14.26
N SER A 216 -3.06 10.99 -14.14
CA SER A 216 -3.88 11.68 -15.14
C SER A 216 -4.27 13.09 -14.69
N TYR A 217 -4.31 14.02 -15.63
CA TYR A 217 -4.93 15.32 -15.40
C TYR A 217 -6.43 15.18 -15.15
N GLY A 218 -7.01 16.09 -14.35
CA GLY A 218 -8.46 16.27 -14.28
C GLY A 218 -9.02 16.82 -15.59
N SER A 219 -10.32 16.62 -15.83
CA SER A 219 -11.02 17.09 -17.03
C SER A 219 -11.69 18.45 -16.83
N MET A 220 -11.90 19.17 -17.93
CA MET A 220 -12.62 20.44 -17.94
C MET A 220 -14.13 20.21 -17.88
N GLY A 221 -14.85 21.09 -17.19
CA GLY A 221 -16.32 21.12 -17.24
C GLY A 221 -16.87 21.49 -18.62
N GLY A 222 -18.07 21.01 -18.92
CA GLY A 222 -18.83 21.38 -20.12
C GLY A 222 -19.31 22.84 -20.06
N SER A 223 -19.76 23.36 -21.21
CA SER A 223 -20.12 24.77 -21.39
C SER A 223 -21.45 24.89 -22.13
N MET A 224 -22.38 25.74 -21.66
CA MET A 224 -23.65 25.98 -22.37
C MET A 224 -23.54 26.93 -23.58
N LEU A 225 -22.57 27.83 -23.58
CA LEU A 225 -22.44 28.93 -24.55
C LEU A 225 -20.95 29.25 -24.77
N ALA A 226 -20.60 29.69 -25.98
CA ALA A 226 -19.20 29.92 -26.38
C ALA A 226 -18.44 30.98 -25.54
N ASP A 227 -19.14 31.81 -24.77
CA ASP A 227 -18.63 32.80 -23.82
C ASP A 227 -18.58 32.32 -22.36
N GLN A 228 -19.13 31.14 -22.05
CA GLN A 228 -19.36 30.62 -20.70
C GLN A 228 -18.61 29.31 -20.49
N PHE A 229 -17.29 29.43 -20.35
CA PHE A 229 -16.38 28.30 -20.17
C PHE A 229 -16.68 27.51 -18.89
N GLY A 230 -16.48 26.19 -18.96
CA GLY A 230 -16.38 25.33 -17.79
C GLY A 230 -15.05 25.53 -17.06
N GLY A 231 -14.99 25.11 -15.80
CA GLY A 231 -13.76 25.15 -15.02
C GLY A 231 -12.76 24.12 -15.52
N TYR A 232 -11.48 24.47 -15.52
CA TYR A 232 -10.39 23.56 -15.91
C TYR A 232 -10.17 22.48 -14.86
N GLY A 233 -9.67 21.31 -15.27
CA GLY A 233 -9.36 20.23 -14.34
C GLY A 233 -8.19 20.56 -13.40
N GLY A 234 -8.11 19.82 -12.30
CA GLY A 234 -6.96 19.82 -11.42
C GLY A 234 -5.73 19.18 -12.07
N GLY A 235 -4.55 19.69 -11.71
CA GLY A 235 -3.26 19.21 -12.20
C GLY A 235 -2.83 17.87 -11.61
N ARG A 236 -1.51 17.67 -11.49
CA ARG A 236 -0.94 16.45 -10.91
C ARG A 236 0.15 16.76 -9.89
N ILE A 237 0.17 16.04 -8.78
CA ILE A 237 1.21 16.19 -7.77
C ILE A 237 1.80 14.81 -7.45
N MET A 238 3.12 14.70 -7.45
CA MET A 238 3.83 13.51 -6.98
C MET A 238 4.82 13.93 -5.89
N LEU A 239 4.63 13.39 -4.67
CA LEU A 239 5.51 13.60 -3.53
C LEU A 239 6.14 12.26 -3.14
N ARG A 240 7.44 12.12 -3.35
CA ARG A 240 8.22 10.93 -3.01
C ARG A 240 9.28 11.31 -1.98
N ALA A 241 9.22 10.65 -0.83
CA ALA A 241 10.24 10.71 0.22
C ALA A 241 10.69 9.28 0.54
N SER A 242 11.98 9.00 0.57
CA SER A 242 12.45 7.66 0.99
C SER A 242 12.43 7.48 2.52
N GLU A 243 12.55 8.57 3.29
CA GLU A 243 12.52 8.59 4.76
C GLU A 243 11.25 9.25 5.28
N PHE A 244 11.09 10.57 5.16
CA PHE A 244 9.88 11.24 5.65
C PHE A 244 9.36 12.40 4.78
N LEU A 245 8.04 12.53 4.81
CA LEU A 245 7.27 13.63 4.23
C LEU A 245 6.53 14.37 5.36
N TYR A 246 6.89 15.63 5.56
CA TYR A 246 6.25 16.53 6.52
C TYR A 246 5.32 17.52 5.80
N VAL A 247 4.05 17.61 6.21
CA VAL A 247 3.03 18.43 5.56
C VAL A 247 2.25 19.27 6.58
N ASP A 248 2.67 20.52 6.76
CA ASP A 248 1.94 21.56 7.53
C ASP A 248 1.34 22.65 6.63
N GLY A 249 1.60 22.57 5.33
CA GLY A 249 1.03 23.42 4.28
C GLY A 249 -0.19 22.80 3.60
N GLN A 250 -0.41 23.20 2.36
CA GLN A 250 -1.51 22.72 1.51
C GLN A 250 -0.97 22.09 0.22
N VAL A 251 -1.54 20.95 -0.16
CA VAL A 251 -1.21 20.21 -1.40
C VAL A 251 -2.49 20.08 -2.23
N LEU A 252 -2.62 20.87 -3.28
CA LEU A 252 -3.90 21.13 -3.97
C LEU A 252 -3.85 20.73 -5.45
N ALA A 253 -4.66 19.75 -5.83
CA ALA A 253 -4.94 19.36 -7.21
C ALA A 253 -6.43 19.54 -7.55
N GLU A 254 -6.98 20.69 -7.18
CA GLU A 254 -8.42 20.98 -7.25
C GLU A 254 -8.94 21.25 -8.67
N GLY A 255 -10.19 20.90 -8.90
CA GLY A 255 -10.94 21.34 -10.07
C GLY A 255 -11.26 22.85 -10.02
N GLY A 256 -11.14 23.53 -11.15
CA GLY A 256 -11.49 24.94 -11.29
C GLY A 256 -12.99 25.19 -11.24
N VAL A 257 -13.38 26.36 -10.73
CA VAL A 257 -14.78 26.80 -10.69
C VAL A 257 -15.26 27.17 -12.10
N GLY A 258 -16.41 26.62 -12.51
CA GLY A 258 -17.07 26.96 -13.77
C GLY A 258 -17.78 28.31 -13.73
N SER A 259 -18.00 28.90 -14.90
CA SER A 259 -18.83 30.11 -15.04
C SER A 259 -20.30 29.85 -14.67
N LEU A 260 -21.14 30.89 -14.65
CA LEU A 260 -22.56 30.78 -14.24
C LEU A 260 -23.39 29.74 -15.00
N LYS A 261 -22.96 29.31 -16.20
CA LYS A 261 -23.50 28.15 -16.93
C LYS A 261 -22.42 27.20 -17.48
N GLY A 262 -21.22 27.26 -16.91
CA GLY A 262 -20.15 26.30 -17.13
C GLY A 262 -20.11 25.29 -16.00
N GLY A 263 -19.86 24.02 -16.31
CA GLY A 263 -19.64 23.02 -15.28
C GLY A 263 -18.30 23.23 -14.56
N GLY A 264 -18.18 22.72 -13.35
CA GLY A 264 -16.90 22.70 -12.63
C GLY A 264 -15.92 21.71 -13.26
N GLY A 265 -14.63 22.00 -13.19
CA GLY A 265 -13.58 21.04 -13.56
C GLY A 265 -13.47 19.91 -12.54
N SER A 266 -13.00 18.73 -12.93
CA SER A 266 -12.77 17.65 -11.97
C SER A 266 -11.48 17.87 -11.17
N GLY A 267 -11.37 17.22 -10.01
CA GLY A 267 -10.09 17.10 -9.32
C GLY A 267 -9.04 16.34 -10.14
N GLY A 268 -7.77 16.58 -9.84
CA GLY A 268 -6.59 16.02 -10.49
C GLY A 268 -6.11 14.69 -9.90
N SER A 269 -4.81 14.42 -10.01
CA SER A 269 -4.15 13.27 -9.38
C SER A 269 -3.12 13.70 -8.33
N ILE A 270 -3.08 13.02 -7.19
CA ILE A 270 -2.01 13.14 -6.21
C ILE A 270 -1.45 11.74 -5.91
N ILE A 271 -0.12 11.59 -5.99
CA ILE A 271 0.61 10.40 -5.56
C ILE A 271 1.50 10.81 -4.39
N ILE A 272 1.40 10.08 -3.28
CA ILE A 272 2.28 10.24 -2.12
C ILE A 272 2.93 8.90 -1.81
N HIS A 273 4.26 8.87 -1.80
CA HIS A 273 5.05 7.74 -1.35
C HIS A 273 6.02 8.20 -0.25
N ALA A 274 5.90 7.67 0.97
CA ALA A 274 6.76 8.05 2.09
C ALA A 274 6.89 6.94 3.14
N PHE A 275 8.08 6.69 3.69
CA PHE A 275 8.18 5.78 4.84
C PHE A 275 7.46 6.35 6.08
N LYS A 276 7.48 7.68 6.29
CA LYS A 276 6.60 8.34 7.27
C LYS A 276 5.99 9.63 6.73
N LEU A 277 4.65 9.70 6.73
CA LEU A 277 3.85 10.89 6.45
C LEU A 277 3.27 11.47 7.75
N TYR A 278 3.52 12.75 8.03
CA TYR A 278 3.02 13.43 9.23
C TYR A 278 2.94 14.96 9.07
N GLY A 279 2.20 15.62 9.97
CA GLY A 279 1.93 17.06 9.95
C GLY A 279 0.44 17.34 10.16
N ASN A 280 0.06 18.61 10.13
CA ASN A 280 -1.31 19.09 10.34
C ASN A 280 -1.90 19.84 9.12
N GLY A 281 -1.32 19.63 7.94
CA GLY A 281 -1.73 20.25 6.68
C GLY A 281 -2.91 19.56 5.97
N THR A 282 -3.26 20.11 4.81
CA THR A 282 -4.38 19.63 3.97
C THR A 282 -3.89 19.14 2.62
N ILE A 283 -4.35 17.97 2.18
CA ILE A 283 -4.06 17.34 0.89
C ILE A 283 -5.39 17.14 0.16
N SER A 284 -5.63 17.88 -0.92
CA SER A 284 -6.94 17.91 -1.56
C SER A 284 -6.86 17.78 -3.08
N ALA A 285 -7.74 16.94 -3.62
CA ALA A 285 -8.01 16.80 -5.05
C ALA A 285 -9.53 16.76 -5.28
N ALA A 286 -10.27 17.72 -4.72
CA ALA A 286 -11.70 17.85 -4.89
C ALA A 286 -12.08 18.50 -6.23
N GLY A 287 -13.36 18.37 -6.59
CA GLY A 287 -13.93 18.90 -7.82
C GLY A 287 -14.39 20.34 -7.67
N GLY A 288 -14.27 21.12 -8.75
CA GLY A 288 -14.68 22.51 -8.79
C GLY A 288 -16.20 22.69 -8.79
N ASN A 289 -16.67 23.79 -8.22
CA ASN A 289 -18.08 24.18 -8.28
C ASN A 289 -18.46 24.63 -9.70
N GLY A 290 -19.73 24.54 -10.09
CA GLY A 290 -20.19 25.03 -11.39
C GLY A 290 -21.69 24.82 -11.58
N TRP A 291 -22.18 24.95 -12.81
CA TRP A 291 -23.58 24.67 -13.13
C TRP A 291 -23.95 23.23 -12.74
N GLY A 292 -23.27 22.25 -13.32
CA GLY A 292 -22.99 20.97 -12.67
C GLY A 292 -21.59 20.99 -12.05
N GLY A 293 -21.46 20.59 -10.78
CA GLY A 293 -20.17 20.47 -10.09
C GLY A 293 -19.30 19.35 -10.66
N GLY A 294 -17.99 19.56 -10.67
CA GLY A 294 -17.01 18.58 -11.13
C GLY A 294 -16.85 17.42 -10.13
N GLY A 295 -16.51 16.23 -10.62
CA GLY A 295 -16.19 15.09 -9.77
C GLY A 295 -14.84 15.26 -9.06
N GLY A 296 -14.69 14.60 -7.91
CA GLY A 296 -13.40 14.52 -7.22
C GLY A 296 -12.32 13.83 -8.05
N GLY A 297 -11.06 14.07 -7.70
CA GLY A 297 -9.87 13.49 -8.29
C GLY A 297 -9.46 12.15 -7.68
N ARG A 298 -8.20 11.76 -7.87
CA ARG A 298 -7.62 10.53 -7.31
C ARG A 298 -6.42 10.85 -6.45
N ILE A 299 -6.37 10.27 -5.25
CA ILE A 299 -5.20 10.31 -4.37
C ILE A 299 -4.73 8.88 -4.14
N SER A 300 -3.44 8.61 -4.30
CA SER A 300 -2.80 7.37 -3.83
C SER A 300 -1.84 7.68 -2.69
N LEU A 301 -1.97 6.93 -1.59
CA LEU A 301 -1.17 7.02 -0.38
C LEU A 301 -0.44 5.71 -0.18
N ASP A 302 0.85 5.70 -0.53
CA ASP A 302 1.76 4.58 -0.30
C ASP A 302 2.72 4.93 0.84
N CYS A 303 2.24 4.73 2.07
CA CYS A 303 2.95 5.15 3.27
C CYS A 303 3.05 4.02 4.30
N TYR A 304 4.26 3.76 4.80
CA TYR A 304 4.48 2.78 5.86
C TYR A 304 3.89 3.25 7.21
N SER A 305 3.88 4.56 7.47
CA SER A 305 3.21 5.17 8.63
C SER A 305 2.59 6.52 8.28
N ILE A 306 1.33 6.74 8.66
CA ILE A 306 0.61 8.02 8.51
C ILE A 306 0.15 8.52 9.90
N GLN A 307 0.36 9.81 10.20
CA GLN A 307 -0.22 10.47 11.38
C GLN A 307 -1.64 10.97 11.08
N GLN A 308 -2.56 10.79 12.04
CA GLN A 308 -4.02 10.96 11.84
C GLN A 308 -4.52 12.42 11.82
N ASP A 309 -3.63 13.40 11.93
CA ASP A 309 -3.98 14.83 12.02
C ASP A 309 -4.02 15.55 10.64
N LEU A 310 -3.69 14.84 9.55
CA LEU A 310 -3.74 15.35 8.18
C LEU A 310 -5.18 15.30 7.61
N GLU A 311 -5.62 16.41 7.00
CA GLU A 311 -6.88 16.46 6.27
C GLU A 311 -6.68 16.01 4.83
N ILE A 312 -7.35 14.94 4.40
CA ILE A 312 -7.25 14.39 3.03
C ILE A 312 -8.62 14.35 2.37
N THR A 313 -8.82 15.12 1.30
CA THR A 313 -10.14 15.36 0.69
C THR A 313 -10.20 15.14 -0.82
N VAL A 314 -11.26 14.46 -1.26
CA VAL A 314 -11.57 14.19 -2.68
C VAL A 314 -13.05 14.46 -2.99
N HIS A 315 -13.67 15.44 -2.34
CA HIS A 315 -15.09 15.74 -2.55
C HIS A 315 -15.41 16.14 -4.00
N GLY A 316 -16.64 15.92 -4.44
CA GLY A 316 -17.12 16.54 -5.68
C GLY A 316 -17.61 17.97 -5.42
N GLY A 317 -17.55 18.80 -6.46
CA GLY A 317 -17.95 20.20 -6.38
C GLY A 317 -19.47 20.39 -6.34
N GLN A 318 -19.90 21.55 -5.84
CA GLN A 318 -21.30 21.94 -5.76
C GLN A 318 -21.87 22.32 -7.14
N SER A 319 -23.13 21.91 -7.38
CA SER A 319 -23.91 22.30 -8.56
C SER A 319 -24.84 23.48 -8.27
N PHE A 320 -24.74 24.54 -9.08
CA PHE A 320 -25.62 25.70 -9.02
C PHE A 320 -26.94 25.49 -9.78
N GLY A 321 -26.92 24.74 -10.88
CA GLY A 321 -28.09 24.46 -11.72
C GLY A 321 -29.04 23.42 -11.11
N CYS A 322 -28.53 22.59 -10.20
CA CYS A 322 -29.26 21.50 -9.56
C CYS A 322 -28.67 21.18 -8.18
N ALA A 323 -29.04 21.96 -7.17
CA ALA A 323 -28.44 21.89 -5.83
C ALA A 323 -28.53 20.51 -5.12
N GLN A 324 -29.36 19.59 -5.60
CA GLN A 324 -29.49 18.22 -5.09
C GLN A 324 -28.57 17.20 -5.79
N ASN A 325 -27.88 17.58 -6.87
CA ASN A 325 -27.00 16.69 -7.66
C ASN A 325 -25.62 17.34 -7.78
N ALA A 326 -24.80 17.23 -6.73
CA ALA A 326 -23.40 17.65 -6.74
C ALA A 326 -22.50 16.65 -7.48
N GLY A 327 -21.26 17.04 -7.79
CA GLY A 327 -20.27 16.09 -8.31
C GLY A 327 -20.05 14.94 -7.33
N ALA A 328 -19.77 13.74 -7.85
CA ALA A 328 -19.45 12.60 -7.00
C ALA A 328 -18.03 12.76 -6.39
N ALA A 329 -17.85 12.25 -5.18
CA ALA A 329 -16.53 12.15 -4.57
C ALA A 329 -15.60 11.26 -5.41
N GLY A 330 -14.31 11.58 -5.36
CA GLY A 330 -13.23 10.83 -5.96
C GLY A 330 -12.80 9.62 -5.14
N THR A 331 -11.60 9.11 -5.41
CA THR A 331 -11.05 7.93 -4.73
C THR A 331 -9.76 8.26 -4.01
N ILE A 332 -9.65 7.79 -2.77
CA ILE A 332 -8.37 7.62 -2.07
C ILE A 332 -8.04 6.13 -2.14
N TYR A 333 -6.89 5.79 -2.71
CA TYR A 333 -6.26 4.49 -2.60
C TYR A 333 -5.23 4.57 -1.48
N ASP A 334 -5.32 3.68 -0.50
CA ASP A 334 -4.44 3.66 0.67
C ASP A 334 -3.83 2.26 0.78
N SER A 335 -2.51 2.15 0.58
CA SER A 335 -1.74 0.90 0.75
C SER A 335 -1.12 0.78 2.14
N SER A 336 -1.58 1.56 3.13
CA SER A 336 -1.10 1.48 4.51
C SER A 336 -1.17 0.06 5.10
N LEU A 337 -0.13 -0.29 5.86
CA LEU A 337 -0.05 -1.58 6.54
C LEU A 337 -1.05 -1.63 7.70
N GLN A 338 -1.93 -2.64 7.68
CA GLN A 338 -2.94 -2.82 8.71
C GLN A 338 -2.40 -3.63 9.90
N THR A 339 -1.89 -2.93 10.92
CA THR A 339 -1.48 -3.53 12.21
C THR A 339 -2.69 -3.94 13.06
N LEU A 340 -2.76 -5.21 13.48
CA LEU A 340 -3.71 -5.69 14.48
C LEU A 340 -3.08 -5.63 15.88
N LYS A 341 -3.41 -4.57 16.63
CA LYS A 341 -2.96 -4.38 18.01
C LYS A 341 -4.05 -4.77 19.01
N VAL A 342 -3.80 -5.82 19.80
CA VAL A 342 -4.69 -6.31 20.86
C VAL A 342 -4.05 -6.06 22.22
N THR A 343 -4.78 -5.41 23.13
CA THR A 343 -4.38 -5.32 24.54
C THR A 343 -4.82 -6.57 25.29
N GLY A 344 -3.91 -7.19 26.04
CA GLY A 344 -4.16 -8.48 26.69
C GLY A 344 -3.96 -9.68 25.74
N GLN A 345 -4.99 -10.51 25.61
CA GLN A 345 -4.85 -11.89 25.12
C GLN A 345 -5.65 -12.17 23.84
N ILE A 346 -5.01 -12.82 22.87
CA ILE A 346 -5.67 -13.44 21.71
C ILE A 346 -5.81 -14.94 21.98
N ARG A 347 -7.01 -15.50 21.80
CA ARG A 347 -7.29 -16.93 21.92
C ARG A 347 -7.88 -17.47 20.62
N LEU A 348 -7.23 -18.48 20.06
CA LEU A 348 -7.70 -19.26 18.92
C LEU A 348 -7.96 -20.69 19.38
N LEU A 349 -9.21 -21.14 19.24
CA LEU A 349 -9.74 -22.37 19.81
C LEU A 349 -10.65 -23.07 18.80
N SER A 350 -10.72 -24.41 18.85
CA SER A 350 -11.80 -25.20 18.24
C SER A 350 -11.95 -25.03 16.72
N LYS A 351 -10.87 -25.32 15.98
CA LYS A 351 -10.76 -25.24 14.51
C LYS A 351 -10.85 -23.83 13.94
N SER A 352 -10.64 -22.82 14.78
CA SER A 352 -10.55 -21.43 14.33
C SER A 352 -9.36 -21.22 13.40
N SER A 353 -9.57 -20.49 12.30
CA SER A 353 -8.51 -20.02 11.43
C SER A 353 -8.48 -18.50 11.32
N ILE A 354 -7.31 -17.88 11.42
CA ILE A 354 -7.10 -16.53 10.90
C ILE A 354 -6.28 -16.61 9.61
N CYS A 355 -6.61 -15.80 8.62
CA CYS A 355 -5.92 -15.70 7.33
C CYS A 355 -5.64 -14.23 7.01
N PHE A 356 -4.40 -13.91 6.62
CA PHE A 356 -3.96 -12.55 6.25
C PHE A 356 -3.25 -12.58 4.88
N GLY A 357 -3.45 -11.53 4.08
CA GLY A 357 -2.93 -11.44 2.71
C GLY A 357 -3.67 -12.30 1.69
N LEU A 358 -3.22 -12.25 0.43
CA LEU A 358 -3.80 -12.97 -0.71
C LEU A 358 -2.81 -14.01 -1.25
N SER A 359 -3.28 -15.23 -1.52
CA SER A 359 -2.42 -16.32 -2.02
C SER A 359 -1.87 -16.10 -3.43
N GLU A 360 -2.56 -15.31 -4.25
CA GLU A 360 -2.13 -14.97 -5.61
C GLU A 360 -1.08 -13.86 -5.64
N ASN A 361 -1.02 -13.02 -4.58
CA ASN A 361 -0.07 -11.93 -4.45
C ASN A 361 0.37 -11.75 -2.98
N PRO A 362 1.29 -12.61 -2.49
CA PRO A 362 1.75 -12.64 -1.10
C PRO A 362 2.75 -11.51 -0.78
N ILE A 363 2.31 -10.26 -0.92
CA ILE A 363 3.09 -9.05 -0.65
C ILE A 363 2.69 -8.34 0.65
N SER A 364 1.69 -8.84 1.39
CA SER A 364 1.19 -8.17 2.58
C SER A 364 2.15 -8.31 3.77
N GLU A 365 2.50 -7.20 4.43
CA GLU A 365 3.11 -7.26 5.76
C GLU A 365 2.02 -7.15 6.83
N PHE A 366 1.93 -8.16 7.71
CA PHE A 366 0.95 -8.21 8.78
C PHE A 366 1.63 -8.15 10.14
N GLU A 367 1.26 -7.15 10.95
CA GLU A 367 1.76 -6.96 12.31
C GLU A 367 0.72 -7.38 13.36
N LEU A 368 1.07 -8.35 14.21
CA LEU A 368 0.30 -8.78 15.37
C LEU A 368 1.02 -8.39 16.65
N VAL A 369 0.37 -7.55 17.47
CA VAL A 369 0.86 -7.18 18.80
C VAL A 369 -0.14 -7.62 19.85
N ALA A 370 0.29 -8.45 20.80
CA ALA A 370 -0.52 -8.91 21.94
C ALA A 370 0.35 -9.13 23.18
N GLU A 371 -0.24 -9.24 24.37
CA GLU A 371 0.52 -9.74 25.52
C GLU A 371 0.66 -11.26 25.45
N GLU A 372 -0.44 -11.95 25.15
CA GLU A 372 -0.48 -13.41 25.08
C GLU A 372 -1.21 -13.89 23.82
N LEU A 373 -0.60 -14.83 23.09
CA LEU A 373 -1.23 -15.56 21.99
C LEU A 373 -1.38 -17.03 22.36
N LEU A 374 -2.63 -17.48 22.51
CA LEU A 374 -2.99 -18.86 22.84
C LEU A 374 -3.66 -19.53 21.64
N MET A 375 -3.13 -20.66 21.18
CA MET A 375 -3.66 -21.43 20.05
C MET A 375 -3.93 -22.89 20.48
N SER A 376 -5.14 -23.40 20.20
CA SER A 376 -5.53 -24.79 20.45
C SER A 376 -6.44 -25.31 19.34
N ASP A 377 -6.02 -26.34 18.60
CA ASP A 377 -6.71 -26.83 17.39
C ASP A 377 -6.99 -25.65 16.43
N ALA A 378 -5.94 -24.90 16.06
CA ALA A 378 -6.08 -23.61 15.36
C ALA A 378 -4.99 -23.37 14.32
N VAL A 379 -5.31 -22.53 13.32
CA VAL A 379 -4.39 -22.18 12.22
C VAL A 379 -4.30 -20.66 12.03
N ILE A 380 -3.10 -20.12 11.97
CA ILE A 380 -2.84 -18.79 11.39
C ILE A 380 -2.18 -19.01 10.03
N LYS A 381 -2.71 -18.36 8.99
CA LYS A 381 -2.11 -18.29 7.64
C LYS A 381 -1.76 -16.85 7.31
N VAL A 382 -0.57 -16.62 6.75
CA VAL A 382 -0.11 -15.31 6.29
C VAL A 382 0.48 -15.45 4.90
N TYR A 383 0.04 -14.61 3.97
CA TYR A 383 0.57 -14.47 2.61
C TYR A 383 1.36 -13.14 2.50
N GLY A 384 2.66 -13.23 2.74
CA GLY A 384 3.63 -12.13 2.80
C GLY A 384 4.49 -12.17 4.08
N ALA A 385 4.87 -11.00 4.60
CA ALA A 385 5.64 -10.90 5.84
C ALA A 385 4.73 -11.02 7.09
N PHE A 386 5.13 -11.84 8.06
CA PHE A 386 4.51 -11.84 9.39
C PHE A 386 5.44 -11.20 10.42
N ARG A 387 4.99 -10.10 11.04
CA ARG A 387 5.61 -9.48 12.22
C ARG A 387 4.76 -9.78 13.44
N MET A 388 5.33 -10.45 14.44
CA MET A 388 4.62 -10.80 15.66
C MET A 388 5.40 -10.33 16.88
N TYR A 389 4.74 -9.60 17.78
CA TYR A 389 5.32 -9.12 19.03
C TYR A 389 4.44 -9.54 20.20
N VAL A 390 4.86 -10.56 20.94
CA VAL A 390 4.13 -11.11 22.10
C VAL A 390 5.00 -11.22 23.35
N LYS A 391 4.38 -11.28 24.54
CA LYS A 391 5.10 -11.72 25.75
C LYS A 391 5.11 -13.23 25.84
N VAL A 392 3.98 -13.88 25.52
CA VAL A 392 3.82 -15.34 25.60
C VAL A 392 3.14 -15.89 24.34
N LEU A 393 3.69 -16.97 23.78
CA LEU A 393 3.08 -17.79 22.73
C LEU A 393 2.91 -19.24 23.24
N LEU A 394 1.68 -19.72 23.33
CA LEU A 394 1.38 -21.13 23.65
C LEU A 394 0.58 -21.76 22.49
N MET A 395 1.11 -22.83 21.91
CA MET A 395 0.50 -23.57 20.81
C MET A 395 0.24 -25.03 21.21
N TRP A 396 -0.96 -25.52 20.94
CA TRP A 396 -1.38 -26.90 21.15
C TRP A 396 -2.11 -27.43 19.92
N ASP A 397 -1.59 -28.47 19.27
CA ASP A 397 -2.12 -29.01 18.00
C ASP A 397 -2.48 -27.88 17.00
N SER A 398 -1.57 -26.93 16.83
CA SER A 398 -1.83 -25.65 16.16
C SER A 398 -0.73 -25.28 15.17
N LYS A 399 -1.07 -24.52 14.14
CA LYS A 399 -0.17 -24.22 13.02
C LYS A 399 -0.09 -22.72 12.72
N ILE A 400 1.12 -22.21 12.55
CA ILE A 400 1.38 -20.90 11.95
C ILE A 400 2.05 -21.16 10.61
N GLN A 401 1.40 -20.78 9.51
CA GLN A 401 1.84 -21.03 8.14
C GLN A 401 2.08 -19.69 7.45
N ILE A 402 3.30 -19.44 7.02
CA ILE A 402 3.74 -18.21 6.37
C ILE A 402 4.17 -18.56 4.95
N ASP A 403 3.54 -17.91 3.98
CA ASP A 403 3.89 -17.93 2.58
C ASP A 403 4.46 -16.55 2.23
N GLY A 404 5.77 -16.38 2.35
CA GLY A 404 6.48 -15.11 2.13
C GLY A 404 6.81 -14.81 0.67
N GLY A 405 6.18 -15.52 -0.27
CA GLY A 405 6.19 -15.20 -1.70
C GLY A 405 7.12 -16.03 -2.60
N ALA A 406 6.99 -15.74 -3.89
CA ALA A 406 7.72 -16.40 -4.97
C ALA A 406 9.18 -15.91 -5.07
N LYS A 407 9.93 -16.46 -6.03
CA LYS A 407 11.41 -16.32 -6.10
C LYS A 407 11.93 -14.88 -6.21
N ASP A 408 11.12 -13.96 -6.73
CA ASP A 408 11.58 -12.61 -7.13
C ASP A 408 11.42 -11.57 -6.01
N VAL A 409 10.48 -11.79 -5.07
CA VAL A 409 10.32 -10.98 -3.85
C VAL A 409 10.10 -11.91 -2.67
N VAL A 410 11.16 -12.17 -1.89
CA VAL A 410 11.12 -13.01 -0.68
C VAL A 410 11.02 -12.11 0.54
N LEU A 411 9.82 -11.99 1.11
CA LEU A 411 9.60 -11.19 2.31
C LEU A 411 10.08 -11.93 3.58
N SER A 412 10.79 -11.22 4.45
CA SER A 412 11.30 -11.78 5.71
C SER A 412 10.29 -11.62 6.85
N SER A 413 10.05 -12.69 7.60
CA SER A 413 9.15 -12.69 8.77
C SER A 413 9.91 -12.65 10.10
N MET A 414 9.28 -12.09 11.13
CA MET A 414 9.86 -11.82 12.45
C MET A 414 8.86 -12.20 13.55
N LEU A 415 9.23 -13.12 14.44
CA LEU A 415 8.44 -13.50 15.62
C LEU A 415 9.24 -13.16 16.89
N GLU A 416 8.87 -12.10 17.61
CA GLU A 416 9.41 -11.76 18.92
C GLU A 416 8.48 -12.25 20.05
N ALA A 417 9.01 -13.05 20.96
CA ALA A 417 8.31 -13.57 22.13
C ALA A 417 9.13 -13.35 23.41
N ARG A 418 8.75 -12.32 24.20
CA ARG A 418 9.63 -11.82 25.28
C ARG A 418 9.88 -12.80 26.43
N ASN A 419 8.87 -13.56 26.86
CA ASN A 419 8.96 -14.39 28.07
C ASN A 419 8.97 -15.89 27.78
N LEU A 420 8.08 -16.38 26.91
CA LEU A 420 7.84 -17.81 26.76
C LEU A 420 7.25 -18.17 25.39
N VAL A 421 7.82 -19.18 24.75
CA VAL A 421 7.26 -19.88 23.59
C VAL A 421 7.15 -21.36 23.92
N VAL A 422 5.96 -21.95 23.82
CA VAL A 422 5.74 -23.40 23.98
C VAL A 422 4.94 -23.95 22.80
N LEU A 423 5.51 -24.93 22.11
CA LEU A 423 4.83 -25.75 21.10
C LEU A 423 4.55 -27.13 21.71
N ARG A 424 3.30 -27.60 21.59
CA ARG A 424 2.85 -28.93 22.05
C ARG A 424 1.96 -29.65 21.04
N HIS A 425 1.98 -30.98 21.11
CA HIS A 425 1.05 -31.88 20.40
C HIS A 425 1.08 -31.71 18.87
N GLY A 426 2.26 -31.64 18.26
CA GLY A 426 2.40 -31.50 16.81
C GLY A 426 2.23 -30.06 16.32
N SER A 427 2.49 -29.08 17.20
CA SER A 427 2.36 -27.67 16.84
C SER A 427 3.53 -27.21 15.96
N VAL A 428 3.23 -26.55 14.84
CA VAL A 428 4.26 -26.18 13.85
C VAL A 428 4.18 -24.71 13.47
N ILE A 429 5.33 -24.05 13.48
CA ILE A 429 5.55 -22.76 12.82
C ILE A 429 6.35 -23.05 11.54
N SER A 430 5.83 -22.66 10.37
CA SER A 430 6.46 -22.94 9.07
C SER A 430 6.44 -21.73 8.15
N SER A 431 7.58 -21.38 7.55
CA SER A 431 7.71 -20.37 6.48
C SER A 431 8.39 -20.95 5.23
N ASN A 432 7.90 -20.64 4.03
CA ASN A 432 8.64 -20.93 2.78
C ASN A 432 9.73 -19.89 2.47
N ALA A 433 9.76 -18.80 3.23
CA ALA A 433 10.69 -17.69 3.13
C ALA A 433 11.64 -17.64 4.34
N ASP A 434 12.22 -16.47 4.59
CA ASP A 434 13.08 -16.23 5.75
C ASP A 434 12.23 -16.02 7.01
N LEU A 435 12.60 -16.66 8.11
CA LEU A 435 11.94 -16.56 9.39
C LEU A 435 12.96 -16.27 10.50
N GLY A 436 12.83 -15.12 11.13
CA GLY A 436 13.48 -14.81 12.39
C GLY A 436 12.56 -15.09 13.57
N VAL A 437 13.05 -15.80 14.58
CA VAL A 437 12.37 -16.06 15.84
C VAL A 437 13.29 -15.62 16.98
N TYR A 438 12.80 -14.67 17.76
CA TYR A 438 13.54 -13.97 18.80
C TYR A 438 12.76 -13.99 20.09
N GLY A 439 13.45 -13.92 21.21
CA GLY A 439 12.81 -13.77 22.50
C GLY A 439 13.83 -13.60 23.60
N GLN A 440 13.45 -12.97 24.72
CA GLN A 440 14.33 -12.84 25.89
C GLN A 440 14.05 -13.97 26.91
N GLY A 441 13.31 -14.99 26.47
CA GLY A 441 12.63 -15.97 27.30
C GLY A 441 13.08 -17.41 27.03
N ARG A 442 12.19 -18.36 27.36
CA ARG A 442 12.37 -19.79 27.06
C ARG A 442 11.60 -20.17 25.80
N LEU A 443 12.25 -20.88 24.90
CA LEU A 443 11.64 -21.60 23.79
C LEU A 443 11.62 -23.10 24.12
N ASN A 444 10.45 -23.73 24.10
CA ASN A 444 10.29 -25.15 24.40
C ASN A 444 9.38 -25.82 23.36
N LEU A 445 9.94 -26.76 22.59
CA LEU A 445 9.21 -27.68 21.74
C LEU A 445 9.09 -28.99 22.54
N SER A 446 7.88 -29.35 22.95
CA SER A 446 7.72 -30.27 24.08
C SER A 446 7.65 -31.75 23.74
N GLY A 447 7.34 -32.10 22.48
CA GLY A 447 7.09 -33.48 22.09
C GLY A 447 7.12 -33.76 20.59
N PRO A 448 6.83 -35.01 20.19
CA PRO A 448 6.96 -35.46 18.81
C PRO A 448 6.05 -34.70 17.85
N GLY A 449 6.63 -34.24 16.74
CA GLY A 449 5.94 -33.47 15.71
C GLY A 449 5.92 -31.96 15.92
N ASP A 450 6.25 -31.47 17.12
CA ASP A 450 6.40 -30.02 17.37
C ASP A 450 7.57 -29.47 16.53
N GLY A 451 7.45 -28.29 15.92
CA GLY A 451 8.55 -27.78 15.10
C GLY A 451 8.51 -26.33 14.66
N ILE A 452 9.70 -25.80 14.36
CA ILE A 452 9.89 -24.49 13.72
C ILE A 452 10.72 -24.73 12.44
N LYS A 453 10.16 -24.38 11.29
CA LYS A 453 10.72 -24.73 9.97
C LYS A 453 10.73 -23.51 9.04
N ALA A 454 11.85 -23.26 8.36
CA ALA A 454 11.90 -22.20 7.36
C ALA A 454 12.86 -22.49 6.20
N ARG A 455 12.82 -21.68 5.14
CA ARG A 455 13.86 -21.70 4.09
C ARG A 455 15.19 -21.18 4.64
N ARG A 456 15.15 -20.08 5.39
CA ARG A 456 16.22 -19.66 6.31
C ARG A 456 15.62 -19.35 7.67
N LEU A 457 16.22 -19.89 8.74
CA LEU A 457 15.73 -19.77 10.11
C LEU A 457 16.80 -19.13 11.01
N PHE A 458 16.44 -18.05 11.66
CA PHE A 458 17.29 -17.35 12.64
C PHE A 458 16.63 -17.47 14.01
N LEU A 459 17.34 -18.07 14.97
CA LEU A 459 16.94 -18.20 16.36
C LEU A 459 17.91 -17.40 17.22
N SER A 460 17.42 -16.40 17.96
CA SER A 460 18.31 -15.51 18.71
C SER A 460 17.69 -15.00 20.02
N LEU A 461 18.56 -14.49 20.89
CA LEU A 461 18.27 -13.85 22.18
C LEU A 461 17.68 -14.75 23.28
N PHE A 462 17.15 -15.94 22.94
CA PHE A 462 16.54 -16.83 23.93
C PHE A 462 17.56 -17.24 25.00
N TYR A 463 17.11 -17.22 26.26
CA TYR A 463 17.93 -17.68 27.37
C TYR A 463 17.98 -19.22 27.38
N ASN A 464 16.90 -19.91 27.02
CA ASN A 464 16.91 -21.38 26.95
C ASN A 464 16.08 -21.88 25.77
N ILE A 465 16.66 -22.77 24.96
CA ILE A 465 16.03 -23.43 23.83
C ILE A 465 16.01 -24.94 24.10
N GLU A 466 14.83 -25.48 24.37
CA GLU A 466 14.61 -26.90 24.59
C GLU A 466 13.88 -27.51 23.39
N VAL A 467 14.48 -28.53 22.79
CA VAL A 467 13.90 -29.32 21.69
C VAL A 467 13.70 -30.74 22.20
N GLY A 468 12.44 -31.11 22.45
CA GLY A 468 12.07 -32.41 22.99
C GLY A 468 12.26 -33.56 21.99
N PRO A 469 12.23 -34.82 22.46
CA PRO A 469 12.36 -35.99 21.59
C PRO A 469 11.29 -36.02 20.49
N GLY A 470 11.73 -36.02 19.23
CA GLY A 470 10.86 -36.01 18.05
C GLY A 470 10.32 -34.62 17.66
N SER A 471 10.68 -33.57 18.38
CA SER A 471 10.52 -32.18 17.92
C SER A 471 11.59 -31.82 16.89
N LEU A 472 11.35 -30.80 16.05
CA LEU A 472 12.26 -30.43 14.97
C LEU A 472 12.39 -28.91 14.76
N VAL A 473 13.63 -28.41 14.88
CA VAL A 473 14.04 -27.11 14.36
C VAL A 473 14.76 -27.35 13.03
N GLN A 474 14.26 -26.78 11.92
CA GLN A 474 14.75 -27.10 10.57
C GLN A 474 14.90 -25.87 9.68
N ALA A 475 16.09 -25.69 9.11
CA ALA A 475 16.26 -24.97 7.85
C ALA A 475 17.52 -25.49 7.10
N PRO A 476 17.46 -25.63 5.76
CA PRO A 476 16.35 -25.25 4.90
C PRO A 476 15.24 -26.31 4.87
N LEU A 477 14.11 -25.98 4.23
CA LEU A 477 13.07 -26.96 3.90
C LEU A 477 13.59 -27.99 2.89
N ASN A 478 13.16 -29.25 3.01
CA ASN A 478 13.58 -30.34 2.12
C ASN A 478 13.34 -30.02 0.63
N GLU A 479 12.20 -29.39 0.32
CA GLU A 479 11.81 -28.95 -1.02
C GLU A 479 12.70 -27.81 -1.56
N ALA A 480 13.22 -26.95 -0.67
CA ALA A 480 14.18 -25.90 -1.02
C ALA A 480 15.57 -26.47 -1.36
N VAL A 481 15.98 -27.59 -0.76
CA VAL A 481 17.23 -28.29 -1.12
C VAL A 481 17.14 -28.90 -2.51
N GLN A 482 16.02 -29.58 -2.81
CA GLN A 482 15.83 -30.27 -4.10
C GLN A 482 15.68 -29.31 -5.28
N SER A 483 15.25 -28.06 -5.04
CA SER A 483 14.96 -27.05 -6.07
C SER A 483 16.09 -26.03 -6.30
N SER A 484 17.19 -26.07 -5.52
CA SER A 484 18.30 -25.13 -5.61
C SER A 484 19.63 -25.82 -5.90
N LEU A 485 20.18 -25.55 -7.09
CA LEU A 485 21.51 -26.00 -7.51
C LEU A 485 22.62 -25.46 -6.59
N ASP A 486 22.47 -24.25 -6.04
CA ASP A 486 23.42 -23.64 -5.11
C ASP A 486 23.36 -24.26 -3.71
N ALA A 487 22.18 -24.67 -3.24
CA ALA A 487 22.08 -25.44 -2.00
C ALA A 487 22.73 -26.82 -2.16
N LEU A 488 22.45 -27.49 -3.29
CA LEU A 488 23.05 -28.78 -3.64
C LEU A 488 24.58 -28.71 -3.78
N SER A 489 25.13 -27.67 -4.43
CA SER A 489 26.59 -27.51 -4.58
C SER A 489 27.28 -27.26 -3.24
N ARG A 490 26.65 -26.49 -2.35
CA ARG A 490 27.14 -26.25 -0.98
C ARG A 490 27.07 -27.50 -0.09
N CYS A 491 25.96 -28.25 -0.12
CA CYS A 491 25.84 -29.52 0.61
C CYS A 491 26.81 -30.61 0.11
N ASN A 492 27.22 -30.57 -1.15
CA ASN A 492 28.20 -31.49 -1.73
C ASN A 492 29.67 -31.02 -1.57
N SER A 493 29.91 -29.83 -1.03
CA SER A 493 31.27 -29.32 -0.76
C SER A 493 31.91 -30.05 0.43
N LYS A 494 33.19 -30.42 0.30
CA LYS A 494 33.99 -30.93 1.43
C LYS A 494 34.59 -29.83 2.31
N THR A 495 34.55 -28.58 1.84
CA THR A 495 35.07 -27.40 2.54
C THR A 495 33.90 -26.57 3.05
N CYS A 496 33.87 -26.34 4.37
CA CYS A 496 32.93 -25.39 4.96
C CYS A 496 33.31 -23.95 4.54
N PRO A 497 32.34 -23.12 4.16
CA PRO A 497 32.54 -21.67 3.98
C PRO A 497 33.24 -21.04 5.19
N SER A 498 34.11 -20.05 4.95
CA SER A 498 34.88 -19.34 5.99
C SER A 498 33.98 -18.77 7.09
N GLU A 499 32.81 -18.30 6.70
CA GLU A 499 31.83 -17.69 7.60
C GLU A 499 31.41 -18.68 8.68
N LEU A 500 31.16 -19.95 8.33
CA LEU A 500 30.78 -21.03 9.25
C LEU A 500 31.87 -21.34 10.31
N ILE A 501 33.11 -20.93 10.05
CA ILE A 501 34.27 -21.15 10.92
C ILE A 501 34.56 -19.89 11.76
N THR A 502 34.25 -18.70 11.22
CA THR A 502 34.39 -17.40 11.89
C THR A 502 33.11 -16.57 11.76
N PRO A 503 32.09 -16.79 12.61
CA PRO A 503 30.86 -16.01 12.58
C PRO A 503 31.10 -14.56 13.04
N PRO A 504 30.31 -13.57 12.57
CA PRO A 504 30.46 -12.18 12.95
C PRO A 504 30.07 -11.92 14.42
N ASP A 505 30.91 -11.18 15.15
CA ASP A 505 30.76 -10.89 16.58
C ASP A 505 29.53 -10.00 16.90
N ASP A 506 29.15 -9.11 15.99
CA ASP A 506 28.10 -8.10 16.20
C ASP A 506 26.68 -8.70 16.28
N CYS A 507 26.50 -9.91 15.75
CA CYS A 507 25.25 -10.66 15.73
C CYS A 507 24.08 -9.92 15.07
N HIS A 508 24.37 -8.98 14.16
CA HIS A 508 23.38 -8.47 13.21
C HIS A 508 23.10 -9.52 12.13
N VAL A 509 21.85 -9.57 11.65
CA VAL A 509 21.46 -10.49 10.58
C VAL A 509 22.04 -10.00 9.26
N ASN A 510 23.20 -10.54 8.89
CA ASN A 510 23.70 -10.39 7.53
C ASN A 510 23.03 -11.45 6.61
N SER A 511 21.95 -11.04 5.95
CA SER A 511 21.16 -11.86 5.02
C SER A 511 21.88 -12.30 3.75
N SER A 512 23.10 -11.80 3.50
CA SER A 512 23.99 -12.29 2.43
C SER A 512 24.82 -13.52 2.83
N LEU A 513 24.84 -13.88 4.12
CA LEU A 513 25.56 -15.05 4.61
C LEU A 513 24.93 -16.37 4.13
N SER A 514 25.78 -17.39 4.02
CA SER A 514 25.46 -18.67 3.39
C SER A 514 24.65 -19.64 4.27
N TYR A 515 24.24 -19.23 5.48
CA TYR A 515 23.57 -20.11 6.43
C TYR A 515 22.08 -20.26 6.13
N THR A 516 21.59 -21.47 6.32
CA THR A 516 20.15 -21.77 6.33
C THR A 516 19.60 -21.77 7.75
N LEU A 517 20.37 -22.17 8.75
CA LEU A 517 19.99 -22.15 10.16
C LEU A 517 21.07 -21.43 10.97
N GLN A 518 20.68 -20.43 11.75
CA GLN A 518 21.54 -19.76 12.73
C GLN A 518 20.87 -19.79 14.10
N VAL A 519 21.60 -20.21 15.13
CA VAL A 519 21.12 -20.26 16.52
C VAL A 519 22.11 -19.53 17.42
N ARG A 520 21.66 -18.47 18.10
CA ARG A 520 22.44 -17.76 19.13
C ARG A 520 21.73 -17.87 20.47
N ILE A 521 22.38 -18.56 21.41
CA ILE A 521 21.97 -18.65 22.82
C ILE A 521 22.86 -17.69 23.63
N ILE A 522 22.27 -16.94 24.57
CA ILE A 522 23.03 -16.02 25.44
C ILE A 522 23.40 -16.73 26.74
N TYR A 523 24.38 -17.64 26.73
CA TYR A 523 24.90 -18.26 27.96
C TYR A 523 26.42 -18.41 28.01
N TYR A 524 26.95 -18.27 29.22
CA TYR A 524 28.23 -18.84 29.62
C TYR A 524 28.14 -20.37 29.47
N ASP A 525 29.07 -20.94 28.71
CA ASP A 525 29.33 -22.38 28.51
C ASP A 525 28.15 -23.28 28.08
N VAL A 526 28.09 -23.64 26.79
CA VAL A 526 27.43 -24.88 26.33
C VAL A 526 28.30 -25.59 25.27
N ILE A 527 28.47 -26.90 25.44
CA ILE A 527 29.20 -27.81 24.56
C ILE A 527 28.20 -28.51 23.63
N PHE A 528 28.51 -28.62 22.34
CA PHE A 528 27.79 -29.48 21.39
C PHE A 528 28.27 -30.93 21.49
N PHE A 529 27.34 -31.89 21.38
CA PHE A 529 27.57 -33.32 21.16
C PHE A 529 27.02 -33.73 19.78
#